data_AF-A0A2S4KPE6-F1
#
_entry.id   AF-A0A2S4KPE6-F1
#
_cell.length_a   1.000
_cell.length_b   1.000
_cell.length_c   1.000
_cell.angle_alpha   90.00
_cell.angle_beta   90.00
_cell.angle_gamma   90.00
#
_symmetry.space_group_name_H-M   'P 1'
#
loop_
_entity.id
_entity.type
_entity.pdbx_description
1 polymer ?
#
loop_
_entity_poly.entity_id
_entity_poly.type
_entity_poly.pdbx_seq_one_letter_code
_entity_poly.pdbx_strand_id
1 'polypeptide(L)'
;MASSRRSGRCLADQDSQPQVGAIPKPDTKADSKEFDVKDLKKNEEAEQQRQQEQRESEERESEERERERGERQERESRARQAKERAQALRQKAWRRAREREEIEKRDWAAAWVRYSQAWKAIEAGQDALTCHDILWPTKSRMLPNLSEDNVRLFFRKAAPVHLSSEPEEELFRLMSQENKRWHTDKIMSRFGREPLESSLADNINRTSKLLVQLRGKYESHGNVVDDTSLMFMSICLCLLLVQRSSGSAYQL
;
A
#
# COMPACT_ATOMS: atom_id res chain seq x y z
N MET A 1 -14.26 18.47 3.41
CA MET A 1 -14.40 19.62 4.32
C MET A 1 -13.03 20.24 4.56
N ALA A 2 -12.71 21.34 3.88
CA ALA A 2 -11.62 22.24 4.25
C ALA A 2 -11.96 23.60 3.63
N SER A 3 -12.67 24.41 4.41
CA SER A 3 -12.88 25.82 4.13
C SER A 3 -11.55 26.54 4.25
N SER A 4 -11.14 27.30 3.23
CA SER A 4 -10.18 28.38 3.45
C SER A 4 -10.74 29.68 2.90
N ARG A 5 -10.83 30.62 3.83
CA ARG A 5 -11.63 31.84 3.78
C ARG A 5 -10.88 32.94 3.04
N ARG A 6 -11.67 33.77 2.36
CA ARG A 6 -11.33 35.10 1.85
C ARG A 6 -10.71 35.98 2.96
N SER A 7 -9.69 36.73 2.58
CA SER A 7 -9.31 38.03 3.16
C SER A 7 -8.53 38.72 2.03
N GLY A 8 -8.99 39.76 1.34
CA GLY A 8 -9.82 40.86 1.82
C GLY A 8 -8.93 41.93 2.42
N ARG A 9 -8.08 42.57 1.59
CA ARG A 9 -7.33 43.76 1.98
C ARG A 9 -7.34 44.78 0.85
N CYS A 10 -8.41 45.57 0.85
CA CYS A 10 -8.45 46.87 0.21
C CYS A 10 -7.64 47.83 1.10
N LEU A 11 -6.66 48.52 0.53
CA LEU A 11 -6.08 49.73 1.11
C LEU A 11 -6.18 50.80 0.04
N ALA A 12 -7.11 51.71 0.31
CA ALA A 12 -7.29 52.96 -0.39
C ALA A 12 -6.46 54.00 0.36
N ASP A 13 -5.48 54.59 -0.30
CA ASP A 13 -4.78 55.80 0.13
C ASP A 13 -4.97 56.79 -1.03
N GLN A 14 -6.05 57.59 -0.99
CA GLN A 14 -6.07 58.98 -0.52
C GLN A 14 -5.17 59.92 -1.35
N ASP A 15 -5.77 60.37 -2.46
CA ASP A 15 -5.40 61.57 -3.21
C ASP A 15 -5.30 62.78 -2.26
N SER A 16 -4.07 63.17 -1.93
CA SER A 16 -3.79 64.46 -1.30
C SER A 16 -3.49 65.48 -2.39
N GLN A 17 -4.47 66.33 -2.71
CA GLN A 17 -4.28 67.48 -3.58
C GLN A 17 -3.32 68.50 -2.94
N PRO A 18 -2.29 68.98 -3.66
CA PRO A 18 -1.52 70.14 -3.20
C PRO A 18 -2.33 71.43 -3.42
N GLN A 19 -2.41 72.25 -2.38
CA GLN A 19 -3.09 73.54 -2.41
C GLN A 19 -2.37 74.54 -3.33
N VAL A 20 -3.16 75.18 -4.20
CA VAL A 20 -2.75 76.24 -5.11
C VAL A 20 -2.51 77.52 -4.30
N GLY A 21 -1.26 77.78 -3.94
CA GLY A 21 -0.81 79.03 -3.33
C GLY A 21 -0.78 80.18 -4.35
N ALA A 22 -1.21 81.36 -3.90
CA ALA A 22 -1.45 82.56 -4.68
C ALA A 22 -0.21 83.05 -5.47
N ILE A 23 -0.46 83.43 -6.72
CA ILE A 23 0.50 84.06 -7.65
C ILE A 23 0.69 85.54 -7.25
N PRO A 24 1.89 85.98 -6.84
CA PRO A 24 2.22 87.40 -6.72
C PRO A 24 2.51 87.98 -8.11
N LYS A 25 1.96 89.16 -8.40
CA LYS A 25 2.28 89.94 -9.60
C LYS A 25 3.73 90.43 -9.54
N PRO A 26 4.56 90.26 -10.59
CA PRO A 26 5.87 90.86 -10.62
C PRO A 26 5.80 92.28 -11.22
N ASP A 27 6.30 93.24 -10.45
CA ASP A 27 6.59 94.58 -10.92
C ASP A 27 7.79 94.55 -11.87
N THR A 28 7.55 95.11 -13.06
CA THR A 28 8.54 95.56 -14.03
C THR A 28 9.61 96.44 -13.39
N LYS A 29 10.86 95.96 -13.37
CA LYS A 29 12.05 96.80 -13.61
C LYS A 29 13.06 96.00 -14.44
N ALA A 30 13.22 96.47 -15.67
CA ALA A 30 14.31 96.11 -16.55
C ALA A 30 15.59 96.71 -15.98
N ASP A 31 16.60 95.88 -15.74
CA ASP A 31 17.99 96.30 -15.70
C ASP A 31 18.91 95.13 -16.08
N SER A 32 19.77 95.43 -17.05
CA SER A 32 21.13 94.91 -17.18
C SER A 32 21.33 93.45 -17.62
N LYS A 33 21.36 93.30 -18.95
CA LYS A 33 21.98 92.19 -19.70
C LYS A 33 23.50 92.13 -19.43
N GLU A 34 23.95 91.36 -18.44
CA GLU A 34 25.27 90.72 -18.42
C GLU A 34 25.40 89.63 -17.35
N PHE A 35 24.33 88.86 -17.18
CA PHE A 35 24.30 87.57 -16.48
C PHE A 35 23.74 86.62 -17.54
N ASP A 36 24.41 85.57 -18.00
CA ASP A 36 24.06 84.22 -17.54
C ASP A 36 24.90 83.11 -18.21
N VAL A 37 25.93 83.41 -19.01
CA VAL A 37 26.61 82.37 -19.82
C VAL A 37 27.32 81.33 -18.93
N LYS A 38 27.79 81.74 -17.75
CA LYS A 38 28.53 80.86 -16.82
C LYS A 38 27.59 79.94 -16.03
N ASP A 39 26.40 80.43 -15.65
CA ASP A 39 25.40 79.65 -14.93
C ASP A 39 24.61 78.72 -15.86
N LEU A 40 24.40 79.12 -17.11
CA LEU A 40 23.91 78.23 -18.18
C LEU A 40 24.83 77.01 -18.36
N LYS A 41 26.14 77.22 -18.44
CA LYS A 41 27.12 76.13 -18.62
C LYS A 41 27.19 75.19 -17.41
N LYS A 42 27.08 75.75 -16.20
CA LYS A 42 27.03 74.98 -14.94
C LYS A 42 25.74 74.18 -14.81
N ASN A 43 24.63 74.70 -15.32
CA ASN A 43 23.35 74.00 -15.36
C ASN A 43 23.34 72.87 -16.42
N GLU A 44 23.95 73.09 -17.59
CA GLU A 44 24.15 72.04 -18.60
C GLU A 44 25.01 70.89 -18.07
N GLU A 45 26.12 71.20 -17.38
CA GLU A 45 26.98 70.17 -16.76
C GLU A 45 26.21 69.39 -15.67
N ALA A 46 25.44 70.07 -14.82
CA ALA A 46 24.62 69.42 -13.80
C ALA A 46 23.49 68.56 -14.40
N GLU A 47 22.93 68.96 -15.55
CA GLU A 47 21.91 68.20 -16.24
C GLU A 47 22.46 66.96 -16.95
N GLN A 48 23.66 67.08 -17.55
CA GLN A 48 24.40 65.93 -18.08
C GLN A 48 24.75 64.94 -16.97
N GLN A 49 25.16 65.43 -15.80
CA GLN A 49 25.48 64.58 -14.65
C GLN A 49 24.25 63.83 -14.13
N ARG A 50 23.09 64.51 -14.02
CA ARG A 50 21.81 63.88 -13.67
C ARG A 50 21.38 62.83 -14.69
N GLN A 51 21.52 63.11 -15.99
CA GLN A 51 21.21 62.13 -17.04
C GLN A 51 22.13 60.92 -16.99
N GLN A 52 23.41 61.12 -16.67
CA GLN A 52 24.37 60.02 -16.52
C GLN A 52 24.05 59.15 -15.30
N GLU A 53 23.79 59.75 -14.15
CA GLU A 53 23.39 59.03 -12.93
C GLU A 53 22.07 58.26 -13.13
N GLN A 54 21.12 58.84 -13.86
CA GLN A 54 19.85 58.20 -14.17
C GLN A 54 20.05 56.97 -15.07
N ARG A 55 20.91 57.08 -16.11
CA ARG A 55 21.27 55.95 -16.98
C ARG A 55 21.99 54.84 -16.21
N GLU A 56 22.94 55.19 -15.35
CA GLU A 56 23.64 54.20 -14.52
C GLU A 56 22.70 53.51 -13.52
N SER A 57 21.74 54.24 -12.95
CA SER A 57 20.73 53.68 -12.06
C SER A 57 19.78 52.73 -12.80
N GLU A 58 19.32 53.11 -14.00
CA GLU A 58 18.46 52.27 -14.84
C GLU A 58 19.18 50.99 -15.30
N GLU A 59 20.47 51.10 -15.64
CA GLU A 59 21.30 49.96 -16.02
C GLU A 59 21.49 48.97 -14.85
N ARG A 60 21.81 49.48 -13.66
CA ARG A 60 21.92 48.65 -12.43
C ARG A 60 20.61 47.96 -12.08
N GLU A 61 19.49 48.66 -12.17
CA GLU A 61 18.17 48.08 -11.89
C GLU A 61 17.80 47.01 -12.94
N SER A 62 18.16 47.23 -14.21
CA SER A 62 17.97 46.23 -15.27
C SER A 62 18.81 44.97 -15.02
N GLU A 63 20.09 45.11 -14.66
CA GLU A 63 20.97 43.98 -14.32
C GLU A 63 20.45 43.20 -13.11
N GLU A 64 20.00 43.88 -12.06
CA GLU A 64 19.47 43.24 -10.86
C GLU A 64 18.19 42.46 -11.19
N ARG A 65 17.27 43.04 -11.97
CA ARG A 65 16.07 42.35 -12.44
C ARG A 65 16.39 41.14 -13.33
N GLU A 66 17.44 41.21 -14.15
CA GLU A 66 17.87 40.07 -14.98
C GLU A 66 18.46 38.94 -14.12
N ARG A 67 19.29 39.28 -13.13
CA ARG A 67 19.83 38.32 -12.15
C ARG A 67 18.72 37.64 -11.35
N GLU A 68 17.77 38.41 -10.81
CA GLU A 68 16.64 37.84 -10.06
C GLU A 68 15.78 36.90 -10.94
N ARG A 69 15.55 37.26 -12.21
CA ARG A 69 14.85 36.38 -13.16
C ARG A 69 15.62 35.10 -13.41
N GLY A 70 16.94 35.19 -13.60
CA GLY A 70 17.82 34.03 -13.78
C GLY A 70 17.79 33.08 -12.57
N GLU A 71 17.95 33.63 -11.36
CA GLU A 71 17.90 32.85 -10.11
C GLU A 71 16.54 32.19 -9.89
N ARG A 72 15.45 32.92 -10.17
CA ARG A 72 14.09 32.37 -10.07
C ARG A 72 13.89 31.23 -11.05
N GLN A 73 14.31 31.39 -12.30
CA GLN A 73 14.20 30.36 -13.33
C GLN A 73 15.04 29.12 -13.00
N GLU A 74 16.25 29.31 -12.46
CA GLU A 74 17.09 28.21 -12.01
C GLU A 74 16.45 27.48 -10.82
N ARG A 75 15.92 28.22 -9.84
CA ARG A 75 15.23 27.64 -8.69
C ARG A 75 13.98 26.85 -9.10
N GLU A 76 13.19 27.38 -10.02
CA GLU A 76 12.02 26.69 -10.59
C GLU A 76 12.43 25.42 -11.36
N SER A 77 13.51 25.49 -12.16
CA SER A 77 14.06 24.34 -12.88
C SER A 77 14.55 23.25 -11.93
N ARG A 78 15.33 23.60 -10.90
CA ARG A 78 15.80 22.67 -9.87
C ARG A 78 14.63 22.05 -9.10
N ALA A 79 13.62 22.84 -8.74
CA ALA A 79 12.42 22.35 -8.06
C ALA A 79 11.62 21.37 -8.93
N ARG A 80 11.49 21.66 -10.23
CA ARG A 80 10.83 20.78 -11.20
C ARG A 80 11.59 19.46 -11.35
N GLN A 81 12.90 19.50 -11.53
CA GLN A 81 13.73 18.29 -11.61
C GLN A 81 13.65 17.45 -10.33
N ALA A 82 13.65 18.09 -9.14
CA ALA A 82 13.50 17.39 -7.87
C ALA A 82 12.14 16.68 -7.78
N LYS A 83 11.06 17.35 -8.21
CA LYS A 83 9.71 16.77 -8.25
C LYS A 83 9.63 15.59 -9.21
N GLU A 84 10.19 15.72 -10.41
CA GLU A 84 10.22 14.65 -11.41
C GLU A 84 11.02 13.44 -10.92
N ARG A 85 12.19 13.65 -10.30
CA ARG A 85 12.99 12.58 -9.67
C ARG A 85 12.22 11.88 -8.55
N ALA A 86 11.55 12.64 -7.68
CA ALA A 86 10.75 12.08 -6.60
C ALA A 86 9.57 11.24 -7.14
N GLN A 87 8.90 11.71 -8.19
CA GLN A 87 7.83 10.95 -8.86
C GLN A 87 8.36 9.67 -9.50
N ALA A 88 9.51 9.74 -10.20
CA ALA A 88 10.14 8.58 -10.81
C ALA A 88 10.54 7.53 -9.77
N LEU A 89 11.07 7.94 -8.61
CA LEU A 89 11.41 7.04 -7.52
C LEU A 89 10.16 6.35 -6.95
N ARG A 90 9.07 7.10 -6.72
CA ARG A 90 7.79 6.54 -6.27
C ARG A 90 7.23 5.53 -7.26
N GLN A 91 7.24 5.84 -8.55
CA GLN A 91 6.79 4.91 -9.59
C GLN A 91 7.66 3.64 -9.65
N LYS A 92 8.99 3.77 -9.55
CA LYS A 92 9.90 2.61 -9.51
C LYS A 92 9.63 1.74 -8.28
N ALA A 93 9.43 2.33 -7.10
CA ALA A 93 9.10 1.61 -5.88
C ALA A 93 7.77 0.86 -6.01
N TRP A 94 6.74 1.53 -6.54
CA TRP A 94 5.43 0.92 -6.77
C TRP A 94 5.51 -0.26 -7.76
N ARG A 95 6.23 -0.11 -8.88
CA ARG A 95 6.42 -1.21 -9.84
C ARG A 95 7.13 -2.40 -9.21
N ARG A 96 8.21 -2.17 -8.44
CA ARG A 96 8.93 -3.25 -7.73
C ARG A 96 8.06 -3.95 -6.70
N ALA A 97 7.22 -3.21 -5.97
CA ALA A 97 6.30 -3.79 -5.00
C ALA A 97 5.27 -4.69 -5.69
N ARG A 98 4.67 -4.21 -6.79
CA ARG A 98 3.72 -4.99 -7.60
C ARG A 98 4.36 -6.23 -8.21
N GLU A 99 5.57 -6.11 -8.73
CA GLU A 99 6.31 -7.25 -9.29
C GLU A 99 6.60 -8.32 -8.24
N ARG A 100 7.01 -7.93 -7.03
CA ARG A 100 7.21 -8.85 -5.91
C ARG A 100 5.91 -9.55 -5.50
N GLU A 101 4.81 -8.82 -5.44
CA GLU A 101 3.49 -9.38 -5.12
C GLU A 101 3.04 -10.40 -6.17
N GLU A 102 3.24 -10.11 -7.46
CA GLU A 102 2.90 -11.05 -8.54
C GLU A 102 3.77 -12.31 -8.50
N ILE A 103 5.07 -12.18 -8.24
CA ILE A 103 5.97 -13.34 -8.07
C ILE A 103 5.51 -14.18 -6.86
N GLU A 104 5.23 -13.53 -5.73
CA GLU A 104 4.77 -14.21 -4.53
C GLU A 104 3.43 -14.94 -4.78
N LYS A 105 2.49 -14.31 -5.48
CA LYS A 105 1.20 -14.93 -5.85
C LYS A 105 1.41 -16.18 -6.71
N ARG A 106 2.31 -16.12 -7.69
CA ARG A 106 2.65 -17.28 -8.54
C ARG A 106 3.29 -18.41 -7.73
N ASP A 107 4.19 -18.08 -6.82
CA ASP A 107 4.81 -19.07 -5.93
C ASP A 107 3.78 -19.80 -5.07
N TRP A 108 2.84 -19.06 -4.49
CA TRP A 108 1.76 -19.63 -3.67
C TRP A 108 0.83 -20.51 -4.52
N ALA A 109 0.44 -20.05 -5.71
CA ALA A 109 -0.35 -20.87 -6.64
C ALA A 109 0.39 -22.16 -7.03
N ALA A 110 1.68 -22.08 -7.32
CA ALA A 110 2.50 -23.26 -7.62
C ALA A 110 2.65 -24.20 -6.42
N ALA A 111 2.70 -23.67 -5.19
CA ALA A 111 2.69 -24.50 -3.97
C ALA A 111 1.36 -25.25 -3.81
N TRP A 112 0.23 -24.59 -4.07
CA TRP A 112 -1.09 -25.23 -4.05
C TRP A 112 -1.24 -26.33 -5.11
N VAL A 113 -0.82 -26.06 -6.35
CA VAL A 113 -0.87 -27.05 -7.44
C VAL A 113 -0.06 -28.28 -7.06
N ARG A 114 1.16 -28.11 -6.57
CA ARG A 114 2.01 -29.22 -6.12
C ARG A 114 1.41 -30.00 -4.96
N TYR A 115 0.83 -29.31 -3.97
CA TYR A 115 0.13 -29.94 -2.85
C TYR A 115 -1.06 -30.79 -3.32
N SER A 116 -1.95 -30.19 -4.12
CA SER A 116 -3.18 -30.84 -4.58
C SER A 116 -2.93 -31.98 -5.55
N GLN A 117 -1.95 -31.86 -6.46
CA GLN A 117 -1.58 -32.93 -7.38
C GLN A 117 -1.03 -34.14 -6.64
N ALA A 118 -0.16 -33.91 -5.65
CA ALA A 118 0.45 -35.01 -4.95
C ALA A 118 -0.56 -35.70 -4.00
N TRP A 119 -1.51 -34.97 -3.40
CA TRP A 119 -2.68 -35.61 -2.77
C TRP A 119 -3.54 -36.43 -3.74
N LYS A 120 -3.74 -35.98 -4.98
CA LYS A 120 -4.45 -36.77 -6.00
C LYS A 120 -3.70 -38.06 -6.37
N ALA A 121 -2.37 -38.01 -6.47
CA ALA A 121 -1.55 -39.19 -6.74
C ALA A 121 -1.64 -40.22 -5.60
N ILE A 122 -1.59 -39.75 -4.34
CA ILE A 122 -1.83 -40.56 -3.14
C ILE A 122 -3.23 -41.17 -3.16
N GLU A 123 -4.25 -40.37 -3.52
CA GLU A 123 -5.64 -40.83 -3.60
C GLU A 123 -5.83 -41.93 -4.66
N ALA A 124 -5.08 -41.84 -5.76
CA ALA A 124 -5.06 -42.81 -6.86
C ALA A 124 -4.21 -44.06 -6.60
N GLY A 125 -3.50 -44.12 -5.46
CA GLY A 125 -2.67 -45.28 -5.10
C GLY A 125 -1.45 -45.47 -6.01
N GLN A 126 -0.95 -44.40 -6.63
CA GLN A 126 0.13 -44.46 -7.61
C GLN A 126 1.53 -44.58 -6.98
N ASP A 127 1.67 -44.26 -5.68
CA ASP A 127 2.95 -44.24 -4.98
C ASP A 127 2.94 -45.14 -3.73
N ALA A 128 4.03 -45.87 -3.50
CA ALA A 128 4.30 -46.52 -2.23
C ALA A 128 4.76 -45.43 -1.24
N LEU A 129 3.87 -45.03 -0.35
CA LEU A 129 4.08 -43.87 0.53
C LEU A 129 4.64 -44.31 1.88
N THR A 130 5.65 -43.58 2.35
CA THR A 130 6.15 -43.64 3.71
C THR A 130 5.58 -42.49 4.55
N CYS A 131 5.71 -42.55 5.89
CA CYS A 131 5.30 -41.43 6.74
C CYS A 131 6.06 -40.12 6.44
N HIS A 132 7.24 -40.21 5.82
CA HIS A 132 8.04 -39.04 5.44
C HIS A 132 7.49 -38.32 4.20
N ASP A 133 6.62 -38.99 3.43
CA ASP A 133 6.00 -38.46 2.21
C ASP A 133 4.71 -37.66 2.51
N ILE A 134 4.34 -37.50 3.79
CA ILE A 134 3.19 -36.66 4.16
C ILE A 134 3.44 -35.21 3.74
N LEU A 135 2.56 -34.72 2.86
CA LEU A 135 2.64 -33.39 2.28
C LEU A 135 1.95 -32.39 3.19
N TRP A 136 2.75 -31.67 3.97
CA TRP A 136 2.22 -30.67 4.90
C TRP A 136 1.64 -29.46 4.16
N PRO A 137 0.55 -28.83 4.65
CA PRO A 137 -0.07 -27.68 4.02
C PRO A 137 0.73 -26.40 4.32
N THR A 138 1.97 -26.35 3.82
CA THR A 138 2.90 -25.23 3.97
C THR A 138 3.56 -24.94 2.62
N LYS A 139 4.15 -23.75 2.43
CA LYS A 139 4.83 -23.38 1.16
C LYS A 139 5.91 -24.39 0.77
N SER A 140 6.64 -24.92 1.76
CA SER A 140 7.71 -25.91 1.57
C SER A 140 7.23 -27.36 1.46
N ARG A 141 6.04 -27.66 2.01
CA ARG A 141 5.48 -29.00 2.21
C ARG A 141 6.22 -29.89 3.22
N MET A 142 7.17 -29.34 3.97
CA MET A 142 7.99 -30.08 4.92
C MET A 142 7.52 -29.90 6.37
N LEU A 143 7.74 -30.93 7.19
CA LEU A 143 7.42 -30.94 8.61
C LEU A 143 8.09 -29.81 9.42
N PRO A 144 9.38 -29.44 9.21
CA PRO A 144 10.02 -28.38 9.99
C PRO A 144 9.36 -27.00 9.84
N ASN A 145 8.64 -26.78 8.74
CA ASN A 145 7.92 -25.54 8.48
C ASN A 145 6.46 -25.59 8.92
N LEU A 146 6.05 -26.64 9.64
CA LEU A 146 4.70 -26.79 10.15
C LEU A 146 4.49 -25.92 11.40
N SER A 147 4.05 -24.69 11.17
CA SER A 147 3.52 -23.80 12.20
C SER A 147 2.06 -23.49 11.90
N GLU A 148 1.32 -23.12 12.94
CA GLU A 148 -0.07 -22.70 12.81
C GLU A 148 -0.23 -21.53 11.83
N ASP A 149 0.66 -20.55 11.91
CA ASP A 149 0.68 -19.40 11.01
C ASP A 149 0.95 -19.81 9.56
N ASN A 150 1.87 -20.76 9.33
CA ASN A 150 2.19 -21.23 8.00
C ASN A 150 1.03 -22.00 7.36
N VAL A 151 0.31 -22.81 8.14
CA VAL A 151 -0.89 -23.54 7.65
C VAL A 151 -2.00 -22.56 7.29
N ARG A 152 -2.28 -21.59 8.18
CA ARG A 152 -3.28 -20.54 7.90
C ARG A 152 -2.89 -19.68 6.71
N LEU A 153 -1.61 -19.31 6.61
CA LEU A 153 -1.07 -18.52 5.52
C LEU A 153 -1.17 -19.28 4.19
N PHE A 154 -0.86 -20.58 4.19
CA PHE A 154 -0.97 -21.44 3.03
C PHE A 154 -2.39 -21.46 2.48
N PHE A 155 -3.40 -21.78 3.29
CA PHE A 155 -4.78 -21.80 2.80
C PHE A 155 -5.30 -20.41 2.41
N ARG A 156 -4.84 -19.34 3.07
CA ARG A 156 -5.23 -17.96 2.72
C ARG A 156 -4.64 -17.47 1.40
N LYS A 157 -3.38 -17.82 1.10
CA LYS A 157 -2.63 -17.29 -0.05
C LYS A 157 -2.59 -18.24 -1.25
N ALA A 158 -2.55 -19.54 -1.00
CA ALA A 158 -2.33 -20.56 -2.02
C ALA A 158 -3.64 -21.08 -2.63
N ALA A 159 -4.73 -21.13 -1.84
CA ALA A 159 -5.99 -21.68 -2.30
C ALA A 159 -6.59 -20.84 -3.46
N PRO A 160 -7.13 -21.48 -4.52
CA PRO A 160 -7.58 -20.83 -5.76
C PRO A 160 -8.96 -20.16 -5.62
N VAL A 161 -9.25 -19.60 -4.45
CA VAL A 161 -10.62 -19.19 -4.09
C VAL A 161 -10.97 -17.80 -4.59
N HIS A 162 -9.96 -16.99 -4.86
CA HIS A 162 -10.07 -15.64 -5.41
C HIS A 162 -10.62 -15.59 -6.85
N LEU A 163 -10.90 -16.74 -7.46
CA LEU A 163 -11.45 -16.86 -8.81
C LEU A 163 -12.98 -17.12 -8.81
N SER A 164 -13.57 -17.40 -7.65
CA SER A 164 -15.01 -17.66 -7.50
C SER A 164 -15.79 -16.37 -7.27
N SER A 165 -17.06 -16.34 -7.69
CA SER A 165 -18.01 -15.28 -7.32
C SER A 165 -18.31 -15.27 -5.83
N GLU A 166 -18.30 -16.46 -5.20
CA GLU A 166 -18.56 -16.67 -3.77
C GLU A 166 -17.31 -17.25 -3.10
N PRO A 167 -16.33 -16.40 -2.74
CA PRO A 167 -15.05 -16.87 -2.24
C PRO A 167 -15.14 -17.51 -0.85
N GLU A 168 -16.11 -17.12 -0.03
CA GLU A 168 -16.24 -17.67 1.32
C GLU A 168 -16.85 -19.08 1.31
N GLU A 169 -17.88 -19.29 0.49
CA GLU A 169 -18.50 -20.61 0.31
C GLU A 169 -17.51 -21.62 -0.30
N GLU A 170 -16.77 -21.21 -1.32
CA GLU A 170 -15.76 -22.06 -1.96
C GLU A 170 -14.62 -22.39 -0.99
N LEU A 171 -14.22 -21.44 -0.12
CA LEU A 171 -13.24 -21.71 0.92
C LEU A 171 -13.78 -22.67 1.98
N PHE A 172 -15.05 -22.55 2.37
CA PHE A 172 -15.70 -23.51 3.28
C PHE A 172 -15.76 -24.91 2.69
N ARG A 173 -16.13 -25.06 1.41
CA ARG A 173 -16.12 -26.35 0.69
C ARG A 173 -14.73 -26.96 0.65
N LEU A 174 -13.73 -26.15 0.32
CA LEU A 174 -12.32 -26.55 0.27
C LEU A 174 -11.84 -26.96 1.67
N MET A 175 -12.11 -26.19 2.72
CA MET A 175 -11.77 -26.56 4.10
C MET A 175 -12.45 -27.85 4.54
N SER A 176 -13.70 -28.08 4.11
CA SER A 176 -14.44 -29.31 4.40
C SER A 176 -13.82 -30.54 3.72
N GLN A 177 -13.32 -30.39 2.49
CA GLN A 177 -12.57 -31.45 1.80
C GLN A 177 -11.23 -31.74 2.50
N GLU A 178 -10.47 -30.70 2.81
CA GLU A 178 -9.18 -30.84 3.49
C GLU A 178 -9.32 -31.44 4.89
N ASN A 179 -10.38 -31.08 5.63
CA ASN A 179 -10.66 -31.67 6.93
C ASN A 179 -10.85 -33.19 6.85
N LYS A 180 -11.58 -33.66 5.82
CA LYS A 180 -11.74 -35.11 5.57
C LYS A 180 -10.41 -35.77 5.24
N ARG A 181 -9.54 -35.12 4.45
CA ARG A 181 -8.21 -35.64 4.08
C ARG A 181 -7.31 -35.83 5.31
N TRP A 182 -7.31 -34.85 6.20
CA TRP A 182 -6.47 -34.84 7.41
C TRP A 182 -7.10 -35.53 8.62
N HIS A 183 -8.20 -36.26 8.43
CA HIS A 183 -8.76 -37.11 9.47
C HIS A 183 -7.81 -38.29 9.73
N THR A 184 -7.60 -38.64 11.00
CA THR A 184 -6.65 -39.70 11.40
C THR A 184 -6.95 -41.04 10.74
N ASP A 185 -8.24 -41.39 10.59
CA ASP A 185 -8.68 -42.58 9.85
C ASP A 185 -8.23 -42.56 8.38
N LYS A 186 -8.34 -41.40 7.70
CA LYS A 186 -7.90 -41.27 6.31
C LYS A 186 -6.38 -41.31 6.18
N ILE A 187 -5.66 -40.68 7.10
CA ILE A 187 -4.20 -40.79 7.14
C ILE A 187 -3.78 -42.24 7.39
N MET A 188 -4.41 -42.93 8.34
CA MET A 188 -4.14 -44.34 8.64
C MET A 188 -4.41 -45.26 7.45
N SER A 189 -5.52 -45.03 6.74
CA SER A 189 -5.86 -45.80 5.54
C SER A 189 -4.88 -45.59 4.38
N ARG A 190 -4.17 -44.46 4.33
CA ARG A 190 -3.26 -44.12 3.21
C ARG A 190 -1.80 -44.43 3.51
N PHE A 191 -1.37 -44.21 4.74
CA PHE A 191 0.03 -44.29 5.15
C PHE A 191 0.27 -45.39 6.20
N GLY A 192 -0.76 -46.16 6.58
CA GLY A 192 -0.66 -47.20 7.62
C GLY A 192 -0.68 -46.64 9.04
N ARG A 193 -0.28 -47.47 10.01
CA ARG A 193 -0.25 -47.08 11.44
C ARG A 193 0.98 -46.27 11.85
N GLU A 194 2.08 -46.37 11.10
CA GLU A 194 3.37 -45.75 11.44
C GLU A 194 3.28 -44.23 11.72
N PRO A 195 2.56 -43.40 10.93
CA PRO A 195 2.38 -41.98 11.24
C PRO A 195 1.67 -41.68 12.57
N LEU A 196 0.87 -42.62 13.10
CA LEU A 196 0.08 -42.43 14.32
C LEU A 196 0.81 -42.91 15.58
N GLU A 197 1.85 -43.72 15.43
CA GLU A 197 2.65 -44.25 16.55
C GLU A 197 3.90 -43.38 16.85
N SER A 198 4.17 -42.37 16.02
CA SER A 198 5.34 -41.49 16.12
C SER A 198 4.98 -40.07 16.58
N SER A 199 6.00 -39.21 16.74
CA SER A 199 5.84 -37.76 16.97
C SER A 199 5.11 -37.03 15.84
N LEU A 200 4.79 -37.73 14.75
CA LEU A 200 4.00 -37.23 13.63
C LEU A 200 2.51 -37.13 13.97
N ALA A 201 2.02 -37.96 14.90
CA ALA A 201 0.63 -37.98 15.34
C ALA A 201 0.19 -36.61 15.88
N ASP A 202 1.03 -35.95 16.68
CA ASP A 202 0.77 -34.62 17.23
C ASP A 202 0.65 -33.57 16.13
N ASN A 203 1.49 -33.68 15.10
CA ASN A 203 1.49 -32.77 13.96
C ASN A 203 0.26 -32.96 13.05
N ILE A 204 -0.16 -34.22 12.83
CA ILE A 204 -1.41 -34.56 12.14
C ILE A 204 -2.60 -34.00 12.93
N ASN A 205 -2.65 -34.26 14.24
CA ASN A 205 -3.72 -33.77 15.12
C ASN A 205 -3.78 -32.25 15.15
N ARG A 206 -2.63 -31.58 15.23
CA ARG A 206 -2.52 -30.12 15.16
C ARG A 206 -3.08 -29.60 13.83
N THR A 207 -2.65 -30.18 12.72
CA THR A 207 -3.11 -29.78 11.38
C THR A 207 -4.61 -29.98 11.22
N SER A 208 -5.13 -31.13 11.66
CA SER A 208 -6.56 -31.45 11.65
C SER A 208 -7.37 -30.44 12.47
N LYS A 209 -6.94 -30.13 13.72
CA LYS A 209 -7.58 -29.11 14.56
C LYS A 209 -7.59 -27.73 13.91
N LEU A 210 -6.50 -27.32 13.27
CA LEU A 210 -6.43 -26.04 12.55
C LEU A 210 -7.39 -26.00 11.36
N LEU A 211 -7.55 -27.10 10.64
CA LEU A 211 -8.52 -27.20 9.54
C LEU A 211 -9.96 -27.13 10.06
N VAL A 212 -10.28 -27.74 11.20
CA VAL A 212 -11.60 -27.59 11.85
C VAL A 212 -11.86 -26.12 12.20
N GLN A 213 -10.89 -25.43 12.81
CA GLN A 213 -11.01 -24.02 13.16
C GLN A 213 -11.19 -23.12 11.93
N LEU A 214 -10.40 -23.37 10.87
CA LEU A 214 -10.51 -22.64 9.62
C LEU A 214 -11.88 -22.86 8.97
N ARG A 215 -12.36 -24.10 8.91
CA ARG A 215 -13.71 -24.41 8.42
C ARG A 215 -14.79 -23.65 9.19
N GLY A 216 -14.77 -23.72 10.52
CA GLY A 216 -15.77 -23.07 11.38
C GLY A 216 -15.78 -21.54 11.22
N LYS A 217 -14.61 -20.93 10.95
CA LYS A 217 -14.53 -19.50 10.64
C LYS A 217 -15.35 -19.14 9.40
N TYR A 218 -15.27 -19.92 8.32
CA TYR A 218 -15.99 -19.63 7.07
C TYR A 218 -17.46 -20.09 7.10
N GLU A 219 -17.82 -21.05 7.96
CA GLU A 219 -19.22 -21.46 8.21
C GLU A 219 -20.07 -20.31 8.80
N SER A 220 -19.44 -19.43 9.58
CA SER A 220 -20.11 -18.30 10.22
C SER A 220 -20.38 -17.10 9.29
N HIS A 221 -19.69 -17.00 8.15
CA HIS A 221 -19.86 -15.90 7.20
C HIS A 221 -20.79 -16.29 6.04
N GLY A 222 -20.91 -17.59 5.74
CA GLY A 222 -21.83 -18.11 4.71
C GLY A 222 -23.26 -18.36 5.16
N ASN A 223 -23.62 -18.14 6.43
CA ASN A 223 -24.97 -18.43 6.93
C ASN A 223 -25.82 -17.16 7.12
N VAL A 224 -26.49 -16.80 6.03
CA VAL A 224 -27.95 -16.67 6.04
C VAL A 224 -28.51 -18.07 5.73
N VAL A 225 -28.84 -18.85 6.79
CA VAL A 225 -29.66 -20.11 6.88
C VAL A 225 -29.13 -21.36 6.12
N ASP A 226 -28.87 -22.52 6.73
CA ASP A 226 -29.87 -23.55 7.13
C ASP A 226 -29.33 -24.59 8.14
N ASP A 227 -30.16 -24.88 9.15
CA ASP A 227 -29.91 -25.63 10.40
C ASP A 227 -29.70 -27.16 10.26
N THR A 228 -29.36 -27.66 9.07
CA THR A 228 -29.25 -29.12 8.83
C THR A 228 -27.86 -29.71 9.11
N SER A 229 -26.81 -28.89 9.13
CA SER A 229 -25.41 -29.35 9.34
C SER A 229 -25.09 -29.70 10.81
N LEU A 230 -25.76 -29.03 11.77
CA LEU A 230 -25.60 -29.27 13.21
C LEU A 230 -26.11 -30.65 13.64
N MET A 231 -27.07 -31.24 12.92
CA MET A 231 -27.57 -32.58 13.22
C MET A 231 -26.55 -33.69 12.88
N PHE A 232 -25.74 -33.54 11.82
CA PHE A 232 -24.76 -34.57 11.44
C PHE A 232 -23.56 -34.63 12.38
N MET A 233 -23.14 -33.50 12.96
CA MET A 233 -22.06 -33.48 13.96
C MET A 233 -22.52 -34.07 15.31
N SER A 234 -23.79 -33.86 15.69
CA SER A 234 -24.39 -34.47 16.88
C SER A 234 -24.50 -36.00 16.78
N ILE A 235 -24.91 -36.52 15.61
CA ILE A 235 -25.02 -37.96 15.38
C ILE A 235 -23.65 -38.64 15.38
N CYS A 236 -22.61 -38.03 14.80
CA CYS A 236 -21.25 -38.58 14.85
C CYS A 236 -20.65 -38.59 16.27
N LEU A 237 -20.95 -37.58 17.10
CA LEU A 237 -20.51 -37.57 18.50
C LEU A 237 -21.23 -38.66 19.33
N CYS A 238 -22.52 -38.89 19.09
CA CYS A 238 -23.29 -39.95 19.74
C CYS A 238 -22.80 -41.36 19.35
N LEU A 239 -22.45 -41.59 18.08
CA LEU A 239 -21.95 -42.90 17.64
C LEU A 239 -20.56 -43.23 18.22
N LEU A 240 -19.69 -42.23 18.38
CA LEU A 240 -18.38 -42.42 19.02
C LEU A 240 -18.48 -42.70 20.53
N LEU A 241 -19.50 -42.16 21.21
CA LEU A 241 -19.74 -42.46 22.62
C LEU A 241 -20.33 -43.87 22.82
N VAL A 242 -21.18 -44.34 21.89
CA VAL A 242 -21.76 -45.70 21.97
C VAL A 242 -20.71 -46.78 21.67
N GLN A 243 -19.79 -46.58 20.72
CA GLN A 243 -18.73 -47.56 20.45
C GLN A 243 -17.71 -47.71 21.59
N ARG A 244 -17.54 -46.68 22.42
CA ARG A 244 -16.61 -46.73 23.57
C ARG A 244 -17.17 -47.51 24.77
N SER A 245 -18.48 -47.74 24.84
CA SER A 245 -19.11 -48.45 25.96
C SER A 245 -19.15 -49.98 25.79
N SER A 246 -18.92 -50.51 24.59
CA SER A 246 -19.13 -51.94 24.29
C SER A 246 -17.87 -52.81 24.38
N GLY A 247 -16.70 -52.25 24.72
CA GLY A 247 -15.41 -52.92 24.63
C GLY A 247 -14.86 -53.57 25.92
N SER A 248 -15.61 -53.58 27.03
CA SER A 248 -15.09 -53.95 28.36
C SER A 248 -15.71 -55.22 28.96
N ALA A 249 -15.97 -56.25 28.16
CA ALA A 249 -16.62 -57.47 28.68
C ALA A 249 -16.21 -58.78 28.00
N TYR A 250 -14.95 -58.98 27.61
CA TYR A 250 -14.45 -60.34 27.27
C TYR A 250 -12.97 -60.49 27.64
N GLN A 251 -12.69 -60.73 28.92
CA GLN A 251 -11.53 -61.50 29.37
C GLN A 251 -11.99 -62.42 30.51
N LEU A 252 -12.17 -63.69 30.17
CA LEU A 252 -12.13 -64.86 31.06
C LEU A 252 -11.56 -66.02 30.25
#